data_AF-C3ZV33-F1
#
_entry.id   AF-C3ZV33-F1
#
_cell.length_a   1.000
_cell.length_b   1.000
_cell.length_c   1.000
_cell.angle_alpha   90.00
_cell.angle_beta   90.00
_cell.angle_gamma   90.00
#
_symmetry.space_group_name_H-M   'P 1'
#
loop_
_entity.id
_entity.type
_entity.pdbx_description
1 polymer ?
#
loop_
_entity_poly.entity_id
_entity_poly.type
_entity_poly.pdbx_seq_one_letter_code
_entity_poly.pdbx_strand_id
1 'polypeptide(L)' 'VPQSKYAELLAVIEDLGKDIRPTYAGSKSSTERLKRGIIHARALVRECLMETERSARS' A
#
# COMPACT_ATOMS: atom_id res chain seq x y z
N VAL A 1 -5.23 -19.10 -5.70
CA VAL A 1 -3.82 -18.77 -5.43
C VAL A 1 -3.83 -17.83 -4.23
N PRO A 2 -3.07 -18.07 -3.15
CA PRO A 2 -2.96 -17.06 -2.09
C PRO A 2 -2.55 -15.74 -2.72
N GLN A 3 -3.22 -14.64 -2.36
CA GLN A 3 -2.86 -13.34 -2.90
C GLN A 3 -1.42 -13.04 -2.44
N SER A 4 -0.50 -12.91 -3.38
CA SER A 4 0.88 -12.55 -3.07
C SER A 4 0.91 -11.18 -2.41
N LYS A 5 1.82 -10.97 -1.44
CA LYS A 5 1.99 -9.68 -0.75
C LYS A 5 2.23 -8.52 -1.72
N TYR A 6 2.86 -8.79 -2.87
CA TYR A 6 3.03 -7.81 -3.94
C TYR A 6 1.71 -7.45 -4.62
N ALA A 7 0.80 -8.42 -4.81
CA ALA A 7 -0.52 -8.16 -5.39
C ALA A 7 -1.40 -7.36 -4.41
N GLU A 8 -1.28 -7.61 -3.12
CA GLU A 8 -1.92 -6.78 -2.09
C GLU A 8 -1.35 -5.35 -2.08
N LEU A 9 -0.02 -5.21 -2.11
CA LEU A 9 0.64 -3.90 -2.17
C LEU A 9 0.22 -3.10 -3.41
N LEU A 10 0.14 -3.76 -4.57
CA LEU A 10 -0.31 -3.13 -5.81
C LEU A 10 -1.75 -2.62 -5.69
N ALA A 11 -2.66 -3.43 -5.14
CA ALA A 11 -4.05 -3.03 -4.93
C ALA A 11 -4.16 -1.82 -3.98
N VAL A 12 -3.38 -1.77 -2.91
CA VAL A 12 -3.34 -0.62 -2.00
C VAL A 12 -2.86 0.64 -2.72
N ILE A 13 -1.84 0.54 -3.57
CA ILE A 13 -1.32 1.68 -4.35
C ILE A 13 -2.37 2.19 -5.33
N GLU A 14 -3.08 1.30 -6.02
CA GLU A 14 -4.17 1.67 -6.93
C GLU A 14 -5.31 2.40 -6.20
N ASP A 15 -5.70 1.93 -5.02
CA ASP A 15 -6.72 2.56 -4.19
C ASP A 15 -6.30 3.92 -3.64
N LEU A 16 -5.03 4.07 -3.23
CA LEU A 16 -4.47 5.37 -2.84
C LEU A 16 -4.59 6.39 -3.97
N GLY A 17 -4.35 5.98 -5.22
CA GLY A 17 -4.48 6.84 -6.40
C GLY A 17 -5.89 7.41 -6.58
N LYS A 18 -6.94 6.65 -6.22
CA LYS A 18 -8.35 7.08 -6.31
C LYS A 18 -8.67 8.21 -5.32
N ASP A 19 -7.99 8.24 -4.18
CA ASP A 19 -8.26 9.20 -3.10
C ASP A 19 -7.48 10.51 -3.20
N ILE A 20 -6.53 10.64 -4.13
CA ILE A 20 -5.73 11.85 -4.32
C ILE A 20 -6.60 13.07 -4.61
N ARG A 21 -7.35 13.07 -5.74
CA ARG A 21 -8.16 14.25 -6.13
C ARG A 21 -9.23 14.59 -5.07
N PRO A 22 -10.01 13.62 -4.55
CA PRO A 22 -11.00 13.91 -3.51
C PRO A 22 -10.37 14.49 -2.23
N THR A 23 -9.16 14.06 -1.85
CA THR A 23 -8.43 14.62 -0.71
C THR A 23 -8.09 16.09 -0.93
N TYR A 24 -7.59 16.45 -2.12
CA TYR A 24 -7.34 17.86 -2.46
C TYR A 24 -8.62 18.70 -2.58
N ALA A 25 -9.76 18.07 -2.87
CA ALA A 25 -11.07 18.71 -2.84
C ALA A 25 -11.66 18.85 -1.41
N GLY A 26 -10.90 18.49 -0.36
CA GLY A 26 -11.31 18.64 1.04
C GLY A 26 -12.13 17.47 1.60
N SER A 27 -12.18 16.33 0.92
CA SER A 27 -12.88 15.14 1.41
C SER A 27 -12.19 14.56 2.64
N LYS A 28 -12.83 14.69 3.81
CA LYS A 28 -12.33 14.12 5.07
C LYS A 28 -12.22 12.60 5.02
N SER A 29 -13.21 11.90 4.45
CA SER A 29 -13.19 10.44 4.34
C SER A 29 -12.07 9.93 3.45
N SER A 30 -11.81 10.60 2.33
CA SER A 30 -10.71 10.25 1.42
C SER A 30 -9.35 10.55 2.05
N THR A 31 -9.24 11.64 2.81
CA THR A 31 -8.04 11.96 3.59
C THR A 31 -7.71 10.84 4.59
N GLU A 32 -8.70 10.35 5.32
CA GLU A 32 -8.51 9.27 6.29
C GLU A 32 -8.18 7.94 5.63
N ARG A 33 -8.82 7.61 4.50
CA ARG A 33 -8.48 6.42 3.71
C ARG A 33 -7.05 6.51 3.16
N LEU A 34 -6.63 7.66 2.66
CA LEU A 34 -5.28 7.90 2.16
C LEU A 34 -4.23 7.68 3.26
N LYS A 35 -4.43 8.24 4.46
CA LYS A 35 -3.53 8.04 5.61
C LYS A 35 -3.42 6.56 5.99
N ARG A 36 -4.55 5.85 6.08
CA ARG A 36 -4.57 4.41 6.42
C ARG A 36 -3.88 3.57 5.35
N GLY A 37 -4.14 3.84 4.08
CA GLY A 37 -3.51 3.14 2.97
C GLY A 37 -2.00 3.35 2.94
N ILE A 38 -1.49 4.55 3.26
CA ILE A 38 -0.04 4.81 3.35
C ILE A 38 0.60 3.98 4.46
N ILE A 39 -0.03 3.91 5.64
CA ILE A 39 0.48 3.09 6.76
C ILE A 39 0.49 1.61 6.37
N HIS A 40 -0.58 1.14 5.72
CA HIS A 40 -0.70 -0.24 5.28
C HIS A 40 0.35 -0.60 4.21
N ALA A 41 0.47 0.20 3.15
CA ALA A 41 1.47 0.02 2.11
C ALA A 41 2.89 -0.03 2.69
N ARG A 42 3.20 0.82 3.68
CA ARG A 42 4.51 0.81 4.35
C ARG A 42 4.79 -0.50 5.11
N ALA A 43 3.78 -1.12 5.71
CA ALA A 43 3.94 -2.42 6.34
C ALA A 43 4.24 -3.51 5.30
N LEU A 44 3.45 -3.57 4.23
CA LEU A 44 3.65 -4.52 3.13
C LEU A 44 5.03 -4.38 2.47
N VAL A 45 5.51 -3.15 2.26
CA VAL A 45 6.86 -2.90 1.72
C VAL A 45 7.95 -3.49 2.61
N ARG A 46 7.85 -3.37 3.94
CA ARG A 46 8.83 -3.96 4.85
C ARG A 46 8.88 -5.48 4.72
N GLU A 47 7.72 -6.12 4.57
CA GLU A 47 7.65 -7.56 4.37
C GLU A 47 8.24 -7.99 3.02
N CYS A 48 7.98 -7.24 1.95
CA CYS A 48 8.57 -7.49 0.63
C CYS A 48 10.10 -7.33 0.66
N LEU A 49 10.61 -6.34 1.38
CA LEU A 49 12.06 -6.15 1.56
C LEU A 49 12.68 -7.33 2.33
N MET A 50 12.07 -7.77 3.43
CA MET A 50 12.55 -8.93 4.18
C MET A 50 12.60 -10.21 3.34
N GLU A 51 11.59 -10.43 2.50
CA GLU A 51 11.58 -11.55 1.55
C GLU A 51 12.72 -11.44 0.54
N THR A 52 12.90 -10.26 -0.05
CA THR A 52 13.97 -9.99 -1.02
C THR A 52 15.35 -10.20 -0.41
N GLU A 53 15.58 -9.71 0.82
CA GLU A 53 16.83 -9.90 1.56
C GLU A 53 17.11 -11.37 1.85
N ARG A 54 16.08 -12.14 2.21
CA ARG A 54 16.22 -13.59 2.43
C ARG A 54 16.58 -14.32 1.14
N SER A 55 15.88 -14.02 0.05
CA SER A 55 16.16 -14.59 -1.27
C SER A 55 17.56 -14.26 -1.77
N ALA A 56 18.08 -13.06 -1.48
CA ALA A 56 19.44 -12.68 -1.88
C ALA A 56 20.55 -13.36 -1.06
N ARG A 57 20.23 -13.94 0.11
CA ARG A 57 21.15 -14.69 0.98
C ARG A 57 21.07 -16.21 0.78
N SER A 58 20.13 -16.66 -0.05
CA SER A 58 19.88 -18.07 -0.39
C SER A 58 20.66 -18.44 -1.64
#